data_AF-A0A9D6CJ32-F1
#
_entry.id   AF-A0A9D6CJ32-F1
#
_cell.length_a   1.000
_cell.length_b   1.000
_cell.length_c   1.000
_cell.angle_alpha   90.00
_cell.angle_beta   90.00
_cell.angle_gamma   90.00
#
_symmetry.space_group_name_H-M   'P 1'
#
loop_
_entity.id
_entity.type
_entity.pdbx_description
1 polymer ?
#
loop_
_entity_poly.entity_id
_entity_poly.type
_entity_poly.pdbx_seq_one_letter_code
_entity_poly.pdbx_strand_id
1 'polypeptide(L)'
;MPASNRGRRIFLLIVAVFVTAMVATVFWSWSVVGGVRGQAATTDARLRDLAWAVLAYADRNDAFPTSEAELRAFAEGGVPDALSQPPLAIGGRVYPMTRSELAPALPEGEEGVERPREVPPSTLDECFAVIEVEWGILRDVQPILRPKGLPTLQGTVPTVGGWLYAMTERIRGEK
;
A
#
# COMPACT_ATOMS: atom_id res chain seq x y z
N MET A 1 -55.02 -14.81 37.02
CA MET A 1 -55.16 -13.98 35.80
C MET A 1 -54.25 -14.56 34.72
N PRO A 2 -54.78 -15.19 33.65
CA PRO A 2 -53.94 -15.65 32.56
C PRO A 2 -53.34 -14.43 31.85
N ALA A 3 -52.02 -14.31 31.88
CA ALA A 3 -51.31 -13.27 31.13
C ALA A 3 -51.75 -13.35 29.66
N SER A 4 -52.18 -12.22 29.07
CA SER A 4 -52.68 -12.22 27.71
C SER A 4 -51.58 -12.71 26.75
N ASN A 5 -51.78 -13.90 26.14
CA ASN A 5 -50.82 -14.51 25.20
C ASN A 5 -50.53 -13.59 24.00
N ARG A 6 -51.41 -12.62 23.72
CA ARG A 6 -51.25 -11.61 22.66
C ARG A 6 -50.15 -10.59 23.00
N GLY A 7 -50.10 -10.09 24.23
CA GLY A 7 -49.06 -9.14 24.66
C GLY A 7 -47.66 -9.74 24.60
N ARG A 8 -47.52 -10.99 25.07
CA ARG A 8 -46.25 -11.73 24.98
C ARG A 8 -45.78 -11.95 23.54
N ARG A 9 -46.70 -12.28 22.62
CA ARG A 9 -46.38 -12.45 21.19
C ARG A 9 -45.93 -11.15 20.53
N ILE A 10 -46.62 -10.04 20.79
CA ILE A 10 -46.24 -8.72 20.25
C ILE A 10 -44.87 -8.30 20.79
N PHE A 11 -44.64 -8.48 22.10
CA PHE A 11 -43.34 -8.20 22.71
C PHE A 11 -42.21 -9.03 22.07
N LEU A 12 -42.41 -10.35 21.91
CA LEU A 12 -41.42 -11.21 21.25
C LEU A 12 -41.16 -10.81 19.81
N LEU A 13 -42.18 -10.36 19.07
CA LEU A 13 -42.01 -9.88 17.70
C LEU A 13 -41.16 -8.61 17.66
N ILE A 14 -41.44 -7.64 18.54
CA ILE A 14 -40.63 -6.42 18.67
C ILE A 14 -39.18 -6.78 19.00
N VAL A 15 -38.96 -7.63 20.00
CA VAL A 15 -37.62 -8.09 20.38
C VAL A 15 -36.92 -8.79 19.20
N ALA A 16 -37.61 -9.66 18.47
CA ALA A 16 -37.06 -10.35 17.32
C ALA A 16 -36.62 -9.37 16.21
N VAL A 17 -37.43 -8.34 15.93
CA VAL A 17 -37.07 -7.29 14.97
C VAL A 17 -35.82 -6.53 15.43
N PHE A 18 -35.75 -6.13 16.71
CA PHE A 18 -34.59 -5.43 17.26
C PHE A 18 -33.32 -6.29 17.21
N VAL A 19 -33.40 -7.55 17.62
CA VAL A 19 -32.26 -8.48 17.56
C VAL A 19 -31.81 -8.69 16.12
N THR A 20 -32.74 -8.86 15.18
CA THR A 20 -32.40 -9.06 13.76
C THR A 20 -31.73 -7.81 13.18
N ALA A 21 -32.25 -6.61 13.48
CA ALA A 21 -31.64 -5.35 13.05
C ALA A 21 -30.24 -5.16 13.63
N MET A 22 -30.04 -5.53 14.90
CA MET A 22 -28.73 -5.46 15.56
C MET A 22 -27.72 -6.39 14.89
N VAL A 23 -28.10 -7.65 14.63
CA VAL A 23 -27.24 -8.62 13.94
C VAL A 23 -26.90 -8.13 12.52
N ALA A 24 -27.88 -7.64 11.76
CA ALA A 24 -27.66 -7.09 10.42
C ALA A 24 -26.65 -5.92 10.44
N THR A 25 -26.77 -5.03 11.42
CA THR A 25 -25.86 -3.89 11.58
C THR A 25 -24.42 -4.35 11.86
N VAL A 26 -24.25 -5.39 12.68
CA VAL A 26 -22.91 -5.95 12.98
C VAL A 26 -22.27 -6.56 11.73
N PHE A 27 -23.01 -7.38 10.97
CA PHE A 27 -22.51 -7.95 9.72
C PHE A 27 -22.15 -6.87 8.68
N TRP A 28 -23.00 -5.86 8.55
CA TRP A 28 -22.73 -4.74 7.64
C TRP A 28 -21.48 -3.96 8.04
N SER A 29 -21.33 -3.67 9.35
CA SER A 29 -20.14 -2.98 9.89
C SER A 29 -18.87 -3.78 9.61
N TRP A 30 -18.92 -5.10 9.81
CA TRP A 30 -17.79 -5.98 9.52
C TRP A 30 -17.42 -5.98 8.03
N SER A 31 -18.41 -6.06 7.15
CA SER A 31 -18.19 -6.03 5.69
C SER A 31 -17.55 -4.72 5.24
N VAL A 32 -17.97 -3.59 5.80
CA VAL A 32 -17.40 -2.27 5.46
C VAL A 32 -15.94 -2.19 5.91
N VAL A 33 -15.64 -2.60 7.14
CA VAL A 33 -14.26 -2.61 7.66
C VAL A 33 -13.37 -3.55 6.86
N GLY A 34 -13.87 -4.74 6.51
CA GLY A 34 -13.17 -5.70 5.65
C GLY A 34 -12.86 -5.12 4.27
N GLY A 35 -13.85 -4.44 3.65
CA GLY A 35 -13.67 -3.75 2.36
C GLY A 35 -12.60 -2.68 2.40
N VAL A 36 -12.62 -1.80 3.42
CA VAL A 36 -11.61 -0.74 3.60
C VAL A 36 -10.22 -1.33 3.80
N ARG A 37 -10.08 -2.39 4.58
CA ARG A 37 -8.79 -3.07 4.79
C ARG A 37 -8.25 -3.71 3.52
N GLY A 38 -9.12 -4.37 2.73
CA GLY A 38 -8.73 -4.95 1.44
C GLY A 38 -8.30 -3.88 0.43
N GLN A 39 -9.03 -2.76 0.38
CA GLN A 39 -8.67 -1.62 -0.45
C GLN A 39 -7.36 -0.96 0.01
N ALA A 40 -7.13 -0.88 1.32
CA ALA A 40 -5.89 -0.38 1.89
C ALA A 40 -4.70 -1.25 1.48
N ALA A 41 -4.82 -2.57 1.62
CA ALA A 41 -3.77 -3.51 1.21
C ALA A 41 -3.46 -3.42 -0.29
N THR A 42 -4.48 -3.23 -1.13
CA THR A 42 -4.29 -3.07 -2.58
C THR A 42 -3.60 -1.76 -2.93
N THR A 43 -4.01 -0.66 -2.31
CA THR A 43 -3.41 0.67 -2.52
C THR A 43 -1.96 0.68 -2.07
N ASP A 44 -1.68 0.02 -0.96
CA ASP A 44 -0.35 -0.19 -0.41
C ASP A 44 0.58 -0.97 -1.34
N ALA A 45 0.09 -2.08 -1.90
CA ALA A 45 0.86 -2.88 -2.87
C ALA A 45 1.23 -2.02 -4.08
N ARG A 46 0.26 -1.28 -4.62
CA ARG A 46 0.47 -0.38 -5.76
C ARG A 46 1.41 0.78 -5.45
N LEU A 47 1.35 1.34 -4.24
CA LEU A 47 2.26 2.38 -3.79
C LEU A 47 3.70 1.88 -3.70
N ARG A 48 3.90 0.67 -3.16
CA ARG A 48 5.22 0.02 -3.09
C ARG A 48 5.76 -0.38 -4.46
N ASP A 49 4.91 -0.93 -5.33
CA ASP A 49 5.28 -1.26 -6.72
C ASP A 49 5.70 -0.02 -7.52
N LEU A 50 4.97 1.09 -7.39
CA LEU A 50 5.32 2.34 -8.05
C LEU A 50 6.63 2.91 -7.49
N ALA A 51 6.81 2.88 -6.17
CA ALA A 51 8.06 3.28 -5.53
C ALA A 51 9.23 2.42 -6.02
N TRP A 52 9.05 1.11 -6.18
CA TRP A 52 10.06 0.22 -6.74
C TRP A 52 10.46 0.62 -8.15
N ALA A 53 9.50 0.90 -9.05
CA ALA A 53 9.81 1.35 -10.39
C ALA A 53 10.62 2.67 -10.38
N VAL A 54 10.28 3.60 -9.49
CA VAL A 54 11.04 4.85 -9.31
C VAL A 54 12.44 4.60 -8.77
N LEU A 55 12.60 3.72 -7.78
CA LEU A 55 13.91 3.35 -7.23
C LEU A 55 14.78 2.66 -8.28
N ALA A 56 14.22 1.75 -9.06
CA ALA A 56 14.92 1.07 -10.14
C ALA A 56 15.34 2.03 -11.26
N TYR A 57 14.50 3.02 -11.58
CA TYR A 57 14.87 4.10 -12.49
C TYR A 57 16.07 4.89 -11.93
N ALA A 58 15.97 5.29 -10.66
CA ALA A 58 16.97 6.08 -9.97
C ALA A 58 18.31 5.35 -9.82
N ASP A 59 18.29 4.05 -9.53
CA ASP A 59 19.48 3.18 -9.46
C ASP A 59 20.20 3.10 -10.80
N ARG A 60 19.46 3.00 -11.91
CA ARG A 60 20.07 2.87 -13.25
C ARG A 60 20.59 4.19 -13.83
N ASN A 61 19.96 5.31 -13.50
CA ASN A 61 20.21 6.61 -14.15
C ASN A 61 20.90 7.62 -13.22
N ASP A 62 21.15 7.27 -11.96
CA ASP A 62 21.64 8.17 -10.90
C ASP A 62 20.85 9.49 -10.82
N ALA A 63 19.55 9.38 -11.09
CA ALA A 63 18.62 10.49 -11.21
C ALA A 63 17.17 10.01 -11.05
N PHE A 64 16.34 10.78 -10.37
CA PHE A 64 14.89 10.54 -10.36
C PHE A 64 14.24 10.88 -11.70
N PRO A 65 13.14 10.17 -12.04
CA PRO A 65 12.30 10.54 -13.17
C PRO A 65 11.60 11.89 -12.88
N THR A 66 11.47 12.70 -13.92
CA THR A 66 10.84 14.03 -13.87
C THR A 66 9.43 14.05 -14.46
N SER A 67 9.00 12.93 -15.04
CA SER A 67 7.67 12.78 -15.61
C SER A 67 7.21 11.32 -15.66
N GLU A 68 5.90 11.13 -15.77
CA GLU A 68 5.27 9.82 -15.96
C GLU A 68 5.71 9.16 -17.28
N ALA A 69 5.87 9.94 -18.35
CA ALA A 69 6.32 9.43 -19.65
C ALA A 69 7.74 8.86 -19.58
N GLU A 70 8.64 9.51 -18.83
CA GLU A 70 10.01 9.04 -18.62
C GLU A 70 10.04 7.72 -17.85
N LEU A 71 9.24 7.60 -16.79
CA LEU A 71 9.15 6.35 -16.03
C LEU A 71 8.53 5.21 -16.86
N ARG A 72 7.50 5.50 -17.66
CA ARG A 72 6.89 4.50 -18.56
C ARG A 72 7.87 4.01 -19.61
N ALA A 73 8.59 4.92 -20.28
CA ALA A 73 9.58 4.56 -21.29
C ALA A 73 10.69 3.66 -20.71
N PHE A 74 11.09 3.89 -19.45
CA PHE A 74 12.00 2.99 -18.75
C PHE A 74 11.38 1.61 -18.49
N ALA A 75 10.13 1.57 -18.02
CA ALA A 75 9.46 0.33 -17.68
C ALA A 75 9.15 -0.57 -18.89
N GLU A 76 9.05 -0.02 -20.10
CA GLU A 76 8.97 -0.79 -21.35
C GLU A 76 10.19 -1.71 -21.55
N GLY A 77 11.36 -1.29 -21.08
CA GLY A 77 12.59 -2.10 -21.08
C GLY A 77 12.65 -3.16 -19.98
N GLY A 78 11.62 -3.26 -19.14
CA GLY A 78 11.56 -4.12 -17.97
C GLY A 78 12.11 -3.43 -16.71
N VAL A 79 11.33 -3.46 -15.64
CA VAL A 79 11.80 -3.04 -14.31
C VAL A 79 12.61 -4.18 -13.69
N PRO A 80 13.88 -3.96 -13.30
CA PRO A 80 14.70 -5.01 -12.70
C PRO A 80 14.14 -5.46 -11.35
N ASP A 81 14.38 -6.73 -11.00
CA ASP A 81 13.96 -7.33 -9.73
C ASP A 81 14.94 -7.06 -8.58
N ALA A 82 16.15 -6.58 -8.87
CA ALA A 82 17.15 -6.20 -7.90
C ALA A 82 17.81 -4.87 -8.27
N LEU A 83 18.13 -4.06 -7.26
CA LEU A 83 18.91 -2.83 -7.40
C LEU A 83 20.40 -3.16 -7.36
N SER A 84 21.19 -2.36 -8.07
CA SER A 84 22.63 -2.58 -8.18
C SER A 84 23.42 -1.95 -7.05
N GLN A 85 22.96 -0.82 -6.52
CA GLN A 85 23.71 -0.04 -5.54
C GLN A 85 23.03 -0.07 -4.16
N PRO A 86 23.79 -0.32 -3.08
CA PRO A 86 23.24 -0.32 -1.73
C PRO A 86 22.97 1.11 -1.22
N PRO A 87 22.06 1.28 -0.25
CA PRO A 87 21.88 2.56 0.42
C PRO A 87 23.13 2.96 1.19
N LEU A 88 23.40 4.28 1.29
CA LEU A 88 24.48 4.83 2.11
C LEU A 88 24.25 4.66 3.63
N ALA A 89 23.07 4.19 4.04
CA ALA A 89 22.65 4.00 5.43
C ALA A 89 22.76 5.26 6.33
N ILE A 90 22.70 6.45 5.72
CA ILE A 90 22.73 7.73 6.44
C ILE A 90 21.41 7.87 7.23
N GLY A 91 21.52 8.18 8.53
CA GLY A 91 20.35 8.33 9.40
C GLY A 91 19.52 7.05 9.60
N GLY A 92 20.09 5.87 9.32
CA GLY A 92 19.43 4.56 9.49
C GLY A 92 18.33 4.27 8.48
N ARG A 93 18.20 5.07 7.40
CA ARG A 93 17.22 4.84 6.35
C ARG A 93 17.80 3.90 5.29
N VAL A 94 17.01 2.90 4.92
CA VAL A 94 17.36 1.91 3.90
C VAL A 94 16.17 1.72 2.97
N TYR A 95 16.45 1.47 1.69
CA TYR A 95 15.45 1.05 0.71
C TYR A 95 15.62 -0.46 0.43
N PRO A 96 14.56 -1.16 0.00
CA PRO A 96 14.64 -2.56 -0.38
C PRO A 96 15.61 -2.74 -1.55
N MET A 97 16.41 -3.80 -1.50
CA MET A 97 17.38 -4.14 -2.56
C MET A 97 16.80 -5.12 -3.58
N THR A 98 15.74 -5.85 -3.19
CA THR A 98 15.03 -6.77 -4.07
C THR A 98 13.53 -6.49 -4.06
N ARG A 99 12.87 -6.81 -5.16
CA ARG A 99 11.41 -6.66 -5.27
C ARG A 99 10.66 -7.51 -4.26
N SER A 100 11.20 -8.68 -3.89
CA SER A 100 10.63 -9.54 -2.86
C SER A 100 10.59 -8.91 -1.46
N GLU A 101 11.45 -7.91 -1.19
CA GLU A 101 11.47 -7.17 0.08
C GLU A 101 10.38 -6.10 0.16
N LEU A 102 9.62 -5.85 -0.92
CA LEU A 102 8.49 -4.92 -0.90
C LEU A 102 7.32 -5.41 -0.06
N ALA A 103 7.22 -6.72 0.20
CA ALA A 103 6.14 -7.23 1.04
C ALA A 103 6.23 -6.59 2.43
N PRO A 104 5.09 -6.15 3.02
CA PRO A 104 5.11 -5.71 4.41
C PRO A 104 5.71 -6.84 5.26
N ALA A 105 6.67 -6.51 6.11
CA ALA A 105 7.20 -7.46 7.09
C ALA A 105 6.00 -8.04 7.85
N LEU A 106 5.73 -9.33 7.65
CA LEU A 106 4.75 -10.02 8.48
C LEU A 106 5.18 -9.83 9.94
N PRO A 107 4.24 -9.61 10.87
CA PRO A 107 4.59 -9.54 12.28
C PRO A 107 5.41 -10.79 12.65
N GLU A 108 6.62 -10.56 13.18
CA GLU A 108 7.50 -11.62 13.66
C GLU A 108 6.72 -12.47 14.68
N GLY A 109 6.39 -13.72 14.34
CA GLY A 109 5.73 -14.63 15.28
C GLY A 109 4.69 -15.58 14.70
N GLU A 110 4.23 -15.41 13.45
CA GLU A 110 3.38 -16.43 12.82
C GLU A 110 4.20 -17.45 12.04
N GLU A 111 4.91 -18.32 12.77
CA GLU A 111 5.51 -19.55 12.23
C GLU A 111 4.40 -20.40 11.59
N GLY A 112 4.41 -20.50 10.26
CA GLY A 112 3.47 -21.35 9.50
C GLY A 112 2.53 -20.61 8.55
N VAL A 113 2.56 -19.28 8.47
CA VAL A 113 1.86 -18.56 7.41
C VAL A 113 2.69 -18.69 6.13
N GLU A 114 2.18 -19.47 5.18
CA GLU A 114 2.68 -19.50 3.80
C GLU A 114 2.95 -18.05 3.35
N ARG A 115 4.19 -17.77 2.92
CA ARG A 115 4.49 -16.47 2.29
C ARG A 115 3.39 -16.22 1.26
N PRO A 116 2.72 -15.05 1.27
CA PRO A 116 1.67 -14.76 0.32
C PRO A 116 2.17 -15.12 -1.08
N ARG A 117 1.43 -16.00 -1.76
CA ARG A 117 1.64 -16.39 -3.16
C ARG A 117 2.08 -15.15 -3.92
N GLU A 118 3.26 -15.21 -4.53
CA GLU A 118 3.91 -14.10 -5.24
C GLU A 118 2.86 -13.33 -6.05
N VAL A 119 2.44 -12.19 -5.51
CA VAL A 119 1.38 -11.39 -6.14
C VAL A 119 2.03 -10.82 -7.38
N PRO A 120 1.48 -11.07 -8.58
CA PRO A 120 2.06 -10.55 -9.79
C PRO A 120 2.17 -9.03 -9.65
N PRO A 121 3.29 -8.46 -10.10
CA PRO A 121 3.53 -7.04 -9.93
C PRO A 121 2.43 -6.20 -10.57
N SER A 122 1.99 -5.17 -9.85
CA SER A 122 0.99 -4.24 -10.39
C SER A 122 1.57 -3.56 -11.63
N THR A 123 0.75 -3.40 -12.66
CA THR A 123 1.14 -2.62 -13.84
C THR A 123 1.25 -1.13 -13.48
N LEU A 124 2.07 -0.37 -14.21
CA LEU A 124 2.16 1.08 -13.98
C LEU A 124 0.79 1.78 -14.13
N ASP A 125 -0.05 1.32 -15.05
CA ASP A 125 -1.38 1.90 -15.24
C ASP A 125 -2.29 1.66 -14.03
N GLU A 126 -2.23 0.48 -13.41
CA GLU A 126 -2.94 0.20 -12.16
C GLU A 126 -2.42 1.04 -11.00
N CYS A 127 -1.10 1.29 -10.96
CA CYS A 127 -0.48 2.16 -9.97
C CYS A 127 -0.95 3.61 -10.15
N PHE A 128 -0.84 4.18 -11.36
CA PHE A 128 -1.24 5.56 -11.65
C PHE A 128 -2.76 5.78 -11.53
N ALA A 129 -3.57 4.73 -11.65
CA ALA A 129 -5.00 4.83 -11.38
C ALA A 129 -5.31 5.21 -9.92
N VAL A 130 -4.46 4.83 -8.96
CA VAL A 130 -4.72 5.00 -7.52
C VAL A 130 -3.71 5.89 -6.80
N ILE A 131 -2.51 6.05 -7.36
CA ILE A 131 -1.45 6.89 -6.81
C ILE A 131 -1.30 8.12 -7.69
N GLU A 132 -1.30 9.28 -7.05
CA GLU A 132 -0.89 10.55 -7.61
C GLU A 132 0.61 10.75 -7.38
N VAL A 133 1.30 11.24 -8.41
CA VAL A 133 2.73 11.51 -8.35
C VAL A 133 2.98 12.98 -8.62
N GLU A 134 3.58 13.66 -7.65
CA GLU A 134 4.14 15.00 -7.84
C GLU A 134 5.62 14.82 -8.22
N TRP A 135 5.94 15.10 -9.49
CA TRP A 135 7.29 14.93 -10.01
C TRP A 135 8.21 16.08 -9.57
N GLY A 136 9.46 15.75 -9.25
CA GLY A 136 10.50 16.74 -8.99
C GLY A 136 10.89 17.49 -10.28
N ILE A 137 11.18 18.79 -10.13
CA ILE A 137 11.74 19.59 -11.23
C ILE A 137 13.22 19.25 -11.44
N LEU A 138 13.92 18.93 -10.36
CA LEU A 138 15.34 18.56 -10.38
C LEU A 138 15.49 17.04 -10.27
N ARG A 139 16.49 16.49 -10.98
CA ARG A 139 16.77 15.05 -11.04
C ARG A 139 17.31 14.45 -9.73
N ASP A 140 17.70 15.28 -8.76
CA ASP A 140 18.12 14.86 -7.43
C ASP A 140 17.03 15.08 -6.37
N VAL A 141 15.82 15.45 -6.78
CA VAL A 141 14.67 15.62 -5.89
C VAL A 141 13.70 14.47 -6.11
N GLN A 142 13.47 13.69 -5.05
CA GLN A 142 12.52 12.59 -5.07
C GLN A 142 11.10 13.05 -5.46
N PRO A 143 10.36 12.26 -6.25
CA PRO A 143 8.93 12.49 -6.45
C PRO A 143 8.15 12.19 -5.17
N ILE A 144 6.99 12.83 -5.01
CA ILE A 144 6.07 12.57 -3.90
C ILE A 144 4.95 11.67 -4.40
N LEU A 145 4.81 10.50 -3.76
CA LEU A 145 3.77 9.53 -4.07
C LEU A 145 2.63 9.66 -3.06
N ARG A 146 1.40 9.91 -3.53
CA ARG A 146 0.21 10.08 -2.66
C ARG A 146 -0.94 9.19 -3.11
N PRO A 147 -1.63 8.50 -2.20
CA PRO A 147 -2.87 7.81 -2.55
C PRO A 147 -3.94 8.84 -2.95
N LYS A 148 -4.70 8.59 -4.02
CA LYS A 148 -5.80 9.45 -4.51
C LYS A 148 -7.03 9.40 -3.62
N GLY A 149 -6.89 9.79 -2.35
CA GLY A 149 -7.94 9.70 -1.33
C GLY A 149 -8.30 8.28 -0.93
N LEU A 150 -7.54 7.28 -1.38
CA LEU A 150 -7.74 5.87 -1.03
C LEU A 150 -7.07 5.55 0.31
N PRO A 151 -7.65 4.61 1.09
CA PRO A 151 -7.05 4.19 2.34
C PRO A 151 -5.71 3.49 2.09
N THR A 152 -4.78 3.61 3.02
CA THR A 152 -3.51 2.88 3.07
C THR A 152 -3.36 2.22 4.43
N LEU A 153 -2.56 1.17 4.55
CA LEU A 153 -2.22 0.63 5.86
C LEU A 153 -1.32 1.63 6.61
N GLN A 154 -1.36 1.54 7.93
CA GLN A 154 -0.55 2.38 8.78
C GLN A 154 0.94 2.15 8.49
N GLY A 155 1.68 3.24 8.30
CA GLY A 155 3.14 3.21 8.11
C GLY A 155 3.62 3.10 6.66
N THR A 156 2.77 2.71 5.70
CA THR A 156 3.24 2.49 4.32
C THR A 156 3.75 3.76 3.64
N VAL A 157 3.01 4.87 3.75
CA VAL A 157 3.43 6.17 3.20
C VAL A 157 4.78 6.64 3.77
N PRO A 158 4.99 6.71 5.11
CA PRO A 158 6.30 7.12 5.63
C PRO A 158 7.42 6.12 5.33
N THR A 159 7.13 4.81 5.25
CA THR A 159 8.13 3.81 4.82
C THR A 159 8.58 4.07 3.39
N VAL A 160 7.66 4.23 2.43
CA VAL A 160 7.96 4.52 1.03
C VAL A 160 8.67 5.87 0.89
N GLY A 161 8.24 6.89 1.62
CA GLY A 161 8.93 8.18 1.67
C GLY A 161 10.36 8.06 2.19
N GLY A 162 10.59 7.18 3.18
CA GLY A 162 11.92 6.85 3.70
C GLY A 162 12.82 6.20 2.65
N TRP A 163 12.27 5.29 1.84
CA TRP A 163 13.01 4.64 0.75
C TRP A 163 13.47 5.64 -0.30
N LEU A 164 12.55 6.48 -0.79
CA LEU A 164 12.86 7.49 -1.80
C LEU A 164 13.87 8.51 -1.27
N TYR A 165 13.78 8.88 0.02
CA TYR A 165 14.76 9.76 0.63
C TYR A 165 16.15 9.13 0.73
N ALA A 166 16.25 7.86 1.12
CA ALA A 166 17.53 7.15 1.16
C ALA A 166 18.17 7.06 -0.23
N MET A 167 17.37 6.93 -1.30
CA MET A 167 17.85 7.00 -2.69
C MET A 167 18.34 8.41 -3.06
N THR A 168 17.65 9.48 -2.63
CA THR A 168 18.12 10.86 -2.80
C THR A 168 19.48 11.08 -2.16
N GLU A 169 19.69 10.57 -0.94
CA GLU A 169 20.97 10.65 -0.25
C GLU A 169 22.07 9.94 -1.03
N ARG A 170 21.80 8.77 -1.61
CA ARG A 170 22.74 8.08 -2.52
C ARG A 170 23.11 8.96 -3.72
N ILE A 171 22.10 9.41 -4.49
CA ILE A 171 22.31 10.23 -5.70
C ILE A 171 23.12 11.49 -5.42
N ARG A 172 22.91 12.11 -4.25
CA ARG A 172 23.64 13.31 -3.84
C ARG A 172 25.03 13.02 -3.30
N GLY A 173 25.23 11.89 -2.63
CA GLY A 173 26.52 11.48 -2.08
C GLY A 173 27.55 11.04 -3.13
N GLU A 174 27.11 10.72 -4.34
CA GLU A 174 27.98 10.37 -5.48
C GLU A 174 28.48 11.57 -6.29
N LYS A 175 27.98 12.78 -6.01
CA LYS A 175 28.43 14.03 -6.63
C LYS A 175 29.54 14.70 -5.84
#